data_AF-A0A453GGC9-F1
#
_entry.id   AF-A0A453GGC9-F1
#
_cell.length_a   1.000
_cell.length_b   1.000
_cell.length_c   1.000
_cell.angle_alpha   90.00
_cell.angle_beta   90.00
_cell.angle_gamma   90.00
#
_symmetry.space_group_name_H-M   'P 1'
#
loop_
_entity.id
_entity.type
_entity.pdbx_description
1 polymer ?
#
loop_
_entity_poly.entity_id
_entity_poly.type
_entity_poly.pdbx_seq_one_letter_code
_entity_poly.pdbx_strand_id
1 'polypeptide(L)' 'MAEPAAAASTRKLYGYELSSNSVRIAALLNEKGLDYELVVVDDTKSPEFLAINVRPPAHALPSY' A
#
# COMPACT_ATOMS: atom_id res chain seq x y z
N MET A 1 16.58 29.84 -7.27
CA MET A 1 15.58 29.02 -6.54
C MET A 1 15.83 27.58 -6.94
N ALA A 2 16.47 26.78 -6.08
CA ALA A 2 16.64 25.35 -6.32
C ALA A 2 15.64 24.63 -5.41
N GLU A 3 14.63 24.04 -6.04
CA GLU A 3 13.67 23.15 -5.40
C GLU A 3 14.46 21.93 -4.87
N PRO A 4 14.35 21.57 -3.58
CA PRO A 4 15.02 20.38 -3.10
C PRO A 4 14.36 19.20 -3.80
N ALA A 5 15.13 18.44 -4.58
CA ALA A 5 14.70 17.20 -5.17
C ALA A 5 13.99 16.37 -4.09
N ALA A 6 12.67 16.22 -4.23
CA ALA A 6 11.86 15.40 -3.36
C ALA A 6 12.55 14.04 -3.27
N ALA A 7 13.04 13.70 -2.08
CA ALA A 7 13.70 12.43 -1.82
C ALA A 7 12.74 11.34 -2.29
N ALA A 8 13.09 10.65 -3.38
CA ALA A 8 12.26 9.63 -4.00
C ALA A 8 11.75 8.69 -2.90
N SER A 9 10.48 8.82 -2.58
CA SER A 9 9.88 8.18 -1.43
C SER A 9 10.00 6.67 -1.57
N THR A 10 10.71 6.03 -0.64
CA THR A 10 10.82 4.56 -0.57
C THR A 10 9.48 3.88 -0.28
N ARG A 11 8.39 4.64 -0.10
CA ARG A 11 7.10 4.13 0.32
C ARG A 11 6.25 3.76 -0.88
N LYS A 12 5.87 2.49 -0.93
CA LYS A 12 4.95 1.93 -1.93
C LYS A 12 3.64 1.55 -1.25
N LEU A 13 2.53 1.94 -1.86
CA LEU A 13 1.18 1.50 -1.52
C LEU A 13 0.78 0.42 -2.52
N TYR A 14 0.77 -0.84 -2.08
CA TYR A 14 0.34 -1.97 -2.91
C TYR A 14 -1.16 -2.19 -2.76
N GLY A 15 -1.93 -2.10 -3.85
CA GLY A 15 -3.36 -2.36 -3.80
C GLY A 15 -4.08 -1.99 -5.09
N TYR A 16 -5.41 -2.09 -5.07
CA TYR A 16 -6.26 -1.65 -6.16
C TYR A 16 -6.72 -0.21 -5.93
N GLU A 17 -6.69 0.65 -6.94
CA GLU A 17 -6.91 2.11 -6.81
C GLU A 17 -8.26 2.46 -6.17
N LEU A 18 -9.31 1.71 -6.51
CA LEU A 18 -10.67 1.95 -6.02
C LEU A 18 -11.06 1.06 -4.83
N SER A 19 -10.12 0.28 -4.28
CA SER A 19 -10.38 -0.44 -3.04
C SER A 19 -10.51 0.53 -1.89
N SER A 20 -11.54 0.38 -1.06
CA SER A 20 -11.75 1.19 0.14
C SER A 20 -10.52 1.24 1.05
N ASN A 21 -9.72 0.18 1.11
CA ASN A 21 -8.50 0.14 1.91
C ASN A 21 -7.40 1.03 1.32
N SER A 22 -7.17 0.94 0.00
CA SER A 22 -6.19 1.76 -0.69
C SER A 22 -6.55 3.24 -0.61
N VAL A 23 -7.83 3.58 -0.82
CA VAL A 23 -8.33 4.96 -0.73
C VAL A 23 -8.10 5.56 0.65
N ARG A 24 -8.37 4.80 1.72
CA ARG A 24 -8.13 5.27 3.10
C ARG A 24 -6.65 5.57 3.37
N ILE A 25 -5.76 4.69 2.94
CA ILE A 25 -4.31 4.88 3.14
C ILE A 25 -3.80 6.03 2.26
N ALA A 26 -4.24 6.11 1.00
CA ALA A 26 -3.91 7.21 0.11
C ALA A 26 -4.36 8.57 0.69
N ALA A 27 -5.59 8.66 1.23
CA ALA A 27 -6.07 9.86 1.90
C ALA A 27 -5.16 10.25 3.07
N LEU A 28 -4.84 9.29 3.96
CA LEU A 28 -3.97 9.54 5.11
C LEU A 28 -2.55 9.97 4.71
N LEU A 29 -1.97 9.38 3.66
CA LEU A 29 -0.66 9.77 3.16
C LEU A 29 -0.68 11.19 2.60
N ASN A 30 -1.72 11.54 1.83
CA ASN A 30 -1.93 12.89 1.32
C ASN A 30 -2.12 13.91 2.44
N GLU A 31 -2.94 13.61 3.47
CA GLU A 31 -3.16 14.48 4.63
C GLU A 31 -1.86 14.74 5.43
N LYS A 32 -0.91 13.80 5.39
CA LYS A 32 0.39 13.93 6.04
C LYS A 32 1.47 14.54 5.14
N GLY A 33 1.15 14.85 3.88
CA GLY A 33 2.12 15.34 2.90
C GLY A 33 3.26 14.34 2.66
N LEU A 34 2.95 13.04 2.71
CA LEU A 34 3.91 11.97 2.50
C LEU A 34 3.82 11.45 1.07
N ASP A 35 4.91 11.56 0.32
CA ASP A 35 5.01 10.98 -1.01
C ASP A 35 4.95 9.44 -0.97
N TYR A 36 4.32 8.86 -1.98
CA TYR A 36 4.21 7.42 -2.18
C TYR A 36 4.01 7.06 -3.64
N GLU A 37 4.40 5.83 -3.99
CA GLU A 37 4.08 5.21 -5.28
C GLU A 37 2.90 4.25 -5.08
N LEU A 38 1.82 4.43 -5.85
CA LEU A 38 0.74 3.44 -5.92
C LEU A 38 1.13 2.33 -6.89
N VAL A 39 1.36 1.13 -6.35
CA VAL A 39 1.61 -0.07 -7.14
C VAL A 39 0.30 -0.83 -7.27
N VAL A 40 -0.29 -0.80 -8.47
CA VAL A 40 -1.56 -1.47 -8.75
C VAL A 40 -1.37 -2.98 -8.66
N VAL A 41 -2.22 -3.64 -7.87
CA VAL A 41 -2.20 -5.10 -7.66
C VAL A 41 -3.55 -5.69 -8.10
N ASP A 42 -3.55 -6.39 -9.23
CA ASP A 42 -4.74 -7.08 -9.76
C ASP A 42 -4.98 -8.44 -9.08
N ASP A 43 -3.92 -9.20 -8.79
CA ASP A 43 -4.01 -10.46 -8.06
C ASP A 43 -3.17 -10.44 -6.77
N THR A 44 -3.83 -10.16 -5.65
CA THR A 44 -3.16 -10.12 -4.33
C THR A 44 -2.70 -11.48 -3.82
N LYS A 45 -2.98 -12.58 -4.54
CA LYS A 45 -2.56 -13.94 -4.19
C LYS A 45 -1.36 -14.40 -5.02
N SER A 46 -0.86 -13.59 -5.94
CA SER A 46 0.36 -13.94 -6.66
C SER A 46 1.55 -14.06 -5.69
N PRO A 47 2.52 -14.95 -5.96
CA PRO A 47 3.63 -15.19 -5.05
C PRO A 47 4.42 -13.91 -4.71
N GLU A 48 4.59 -12.99 -5.66
CA GLU A 48 5.31 -11.74 -5.43
C GLU A 48 4.61 -10.82 -4.41
N PHE A 49 3.27 -10.78 -4.37
CA PHE A 49 2.54 -9.94 -3.41
C PHE A 49 2.27 -10.65 -2.09
N LEU A 50 2.17 -11.98 -2.08
CA LEU A 50 2.12 -12.77 -0.84
C LEU A 50 3.41 -12.65 -0.02
N ALA A 51 4.56 -12.55 -0.69
CA ALA A 51 5.84 -12.32 -0.02
C ALA A 51 5.90 -10.94 0.68
N ILE A 52 5.16 -9.95 0.18
CA ILE A 52 5.08 -8.60 0.76
C ILE A 52 4.04 -8.55 1.88
N ASN A 53 2.90 -9.21 1.71
CA ASN A 53 1.79 -9.22 2.67
C ASN A 53 1.40 -10.66 3.03
N VAL A 54 2.18 -11.26 3.94
CA VAL A 54 1.91 -12.60 4.46
C VAL A 54 0.67 -12.54 5.35
N ARG A 55 -0.50 -12.82 4.75
CA ARG A 55 -1.76 -12.92 5.48
C ARG A 55 -1.98 -14.37 5.89
N PRO A 56 -2.16 -14.68 7.19
CA PRO A 56 -2.61 -16.00 7.58
C PRO A 56 -3.98 -16.27 6.96
N PRO A 57 -4.29 -17.53 6.61
CA PRO A 57 -5.60 -17.85 6.09
C PRO A 57 -6.67 -17.54 7.15
N ALA A 58 -7.87 -17.13 6.71
CA ALA A 58 -8.91 -16.65 7.62
C ALA A 58 -9.29 -17.64 8.74
N HIS A 59 -9.13 -18.94 8.51
CA HIS A 59 -9.38 -20.00 9.50
C HIS A 59 -8.27 -20.16 10.55
N ALA A 60 -7.12 -19.50 10.38
CA ALA A 60 -6.00 -19.54 11.32
C ALA A 60 -6.00 -18.36 12.30
N LEU A 61 -6.91 -17.40 12.14
CA LEU A 61 -7.11 -16.35 13.13
C LEU A 61 -8.08 -16.84 14.21
N PRO A 62 -7.79 -16.64 15.50
CA PRO A 62 -8.71 -17.02 16.56
C PRO A 62 -10.02 -16.24 16.40
N SER A 63 -11.14 -16.96 16.46
CA SER A 63 -12.47 -16.37 16.56
C SER A 63 -12.53 -15.62 17.89
N TYR A 64 -12.71 -14.29 17.84
CA TYR A 64 -13.07 -13.48 19.01
C TYR A 64 -14.56 -13.62 19.32
#